data_AF-A0A525BZ03-F1
#
_entry.id   AF-A0A525BZ03-F1
#
_cell.length_a   1.000
_cell.length_b   1.000
_cell.length_c   1.000
_cell.angle_alpha   90.00
_cell.angle_beta   90.00
_cell.angle_gamma   90.00
#
_symmetry.space_group_name_H-M   'P 1'
#
loop_
_entity.id
_entity.type
_entity.pdbx_description
1 polymer ?
#
loop_
_entity_poly.entity_id
_entity_poly.type
_entity_poly.pdbx_seq_one_letter_code
_entity_poly.pdbx_strand_id
1 'polypeptide(L)'
;MIKKYLLSIFILLYTTANAGDNTLIIAAAEEPAPQEIVGTPIIRILFQKQENSWIPLNNQESQSKLKLKKTDWTIAFDGKNLGTIRSIDDLKSPDCTLCFPRYKVFRVANPKSFPKLGNKEQRFSNWAYTPKNRPIVLINSPNYMDHEHWKRFYPHKKLIETLFPKIKEIIKSPYHCNGAPNWNATPINLTENDIDLFRSYKNKNGALIISAGLSGKHTQNCDGPTSPTDKPIWFYIDNGIKLIGMELDLLDAGDYDNDGETEFVFINSGYNSDGYTLFESKFSQRTDYYWKYH
;
A
#
# COMPACT_ATOMS: atom_id res chain seq x y z
N MET A 1 -45.15 6.66 54.29
CA MET A 1 -44.26 5.84 53.43
C MET A 1 -43.38 6.78 52.60
N ILE A 2 -42.13 6.98 53.01
CA ILE A 2 -41.19 7.91 52.35
C ILE A 2 -40.27 7.09 51.44
N LYS A 3 -40.37 7.29 50.12
CA LYS A 3 -39.49 6.68 49.11
C LYS A 3 -38.12 7.37 49.16
N LYS A 4 -37.06 6.63 49.52
CA LYS A 4 -35.67 7.06 49.39
C LYS A 4 -35.21 6.79 47.94
N TYR A 5 -34.82 7.82 47.21
CA TYR A 5 -34.12 7.69 45.93
C TYR A 5 -32.62 7.60 46.20
N LEU A 6 -31.99 6.49 45.79
CA LEU A 6 -30.54 6.36 45.76
C LEU A 6 -30.01 7.04 44.48
N LEU A 7 -29.23 8.11 44.66
CA LEU A 7 -28.49 8.77 43.60
C LEU A 7 -27.14 8.05 43.44
N SER A 8 -27.00 7.23 42.41
CA SER A 8 -25.73 6.60 42.05
C SER A 8 -24.87 7.60 41.28
N ILE A 9 -23.85 8.16 41.94
CA ILE A 9 -22.82 8.99 41.32
C ILE A 9 -21.81 8.08 40.64
N PHE A 10 -21.84 8.02 39.30
CA PHE A 10 -20.77 7.41 38.51
C PHE A 10 -19.58 8.37 38.47
N ILE A 11 -18.54 8.08 39.25
CA ILE A 11 -17.26 8.77 39.15
C ILE A 11 -16.53 8.19 37.93
N LEU A 12 -16.52 8.92 36.82
CA LEU A 12 -15.60 8.64 35.72
C LEU A 12 -14.18 8.97 36.18
N LEU A 13 -13.43 7.93 36.55
CA LEU A 13 -11.99 8.02 36.71
C LEU A 13 -11.36 8.18 35.33
N TYR A 14 -11.12 9.43 34.92
CA TYR A 14 -10.22 9.72 33.81
C TYR A 14 -8.80 9.40 34.27
N THR A 15 -8.32 8.22 33.92
CA THR A 15 -6.88 7.93 33.97
C THR A 15 -6.20 8.83 32.95
N THR A 16 -5.48 9.86 33.41
CA THR A 16 -4.52 10.56 32.58
C THR A 16 -3.39 9.58 32.28
N ALA A 17 -3.57 8.77 31.23
CA ALA A 17 -2.47 8.04 30.65
C ALA A 17 -1.43 9.09 30.28
N ASN A 18 -0.23 8.98 30.86
CA ASN A 18 0.92 9.71 30.34
C ASN A 18 0.94 9.45 28.83
N ALA A 19 0.76 10.51 28.05
CA ALA A 19 1.07 10.51 26.63
C ALA A 19 2.58 10.33 26.52
N GLY A 20 3.06 9.10 26.75
CA GLY A 20 4.33 8.69 26.22
C GLY A 20 4.27 8.93 24.71
N ASP A 21 5.40 9.33 24.13
CA ASP A 21 5.64 9.51 22.69
C ASP A 21 5.36 8.22 21.90
N ASN A 22 4.14 7.68 21.97
CA ASN A 22 3.64 6.58 21.18
C ASN A 22 3.31 7.16 19.81
N THR A 23 4.37 7.58 19.14
CA THR A 23 4.37 7.92 17.73
C THR A 23 3.79 6.72 16.99
N LEU A 24 2.69 6.92 16.30
CA LEU A 24 2.06 5.89 15.49
C LEU A 24 2.82 5.74 14.17
N ILE A 25 3.14 4.49 13.83
CA ILE A 25 4.02 4.18 12.71
C ILE A 25 3.45 3.02 11.91
N ILE A 26 3.41 3.19 10.59
CA ILE A 26 3.13 2.12 9.63
C ILE A 26 4.46 1.64 9.03
N ALA A 27 4.59 0.33 8.92
CA ALA A 27 5.72 -0.35 8.31
C ALA A 27 5.24 -1.44 7.34
N ALA A 28 6.14 -1.94 6.50
CA ALA A 28 5.92 -3.13 5.69
C ALA A 28 6.89 -4.24 6.09
N ALA A 29 6.35 -5.44 6.23
CA ALA A 29 7.10 -6.68 6.38
C ALA A 29 7.29 -7.30 4.99
N GLU A 30 8.53 -7.49 4.57
CA GLU A 30 8.89 -7.88 3.20
C GLU A 30 9.85 -9.08 3.21
N GLU A 31 9.77 -9.90 2.16
CA GLU A 31 10.93 -10.70 1.78
C GLU A 31 11.95 -9.74 1.13
N PRO A 32 13.23 -9.77 1.53
CA PRO A 32 14.24 -8.91 0.92
C PRO A 32 14.48 -9.33 -0.52
N ALA A 33 14.87 -8.35 -1.35
CA ALA A 33 15.32 -8.68 -2.69
C ALA A 33 16.54 -9.61 -2.64
N PRO A 34 16.74 -10.48 -3.65
CA PRO A 34 17.90 -11.36 -3.71
C PRO A 34 19.24 -10.63 -3.53
N GLN A 35 19.30 -9.34 -3.88
CA GLN A 35 20.49 -8.49 -3.78
C GLN A 35 20.66 -7.76 -2.43
N GLU A 36 19.67 -7.77 -1.52
CA GLU A 36 19.71 -6.98 -0.28
C GLU A 36 20.28 -7.79 0.90
N ILE A 37 19.53 -8.78 1.40
CA ILE A 37 19.93 -9.64 2.53
C ILE A 37 19.34 -11.02 2.27
N VAL A 38 20.17 -12.00 1.90
CA VAL A 38 19.63 -13.31 1.50
C VAL A 38 18.99 -14.04 2.70
N GLY A 39 17.70 -14.35 2.57
CA GLY A 39 17.05 -15.40 3.37
C GLY A 39 16.36 -14.99 4.67
N THR A 40 16.33 -13.70 5.03
CA THR A 40 15.62 -13.24 6.24
C THR A 40 14.62 -12.12 5.95
N PRO A 41 13.35 -12.24 6.40
CA PRO A 41 12.39 -11.17 6.24
C PRO A 41 12.87 -9.88 6.92
N ILE A 42 12.55 -8.76 6.30
CA ILE A 42 12.91 -7.42 6.73
C ILE A 42 11.65 -6.62 7.07
N ILE A 43 11.82 -5.58 7.88
CA ILE A 43 10.78 -4.60 8.19
C ILE A 43 11.27 -3.23 7.73
N ARG A 44 10.47 -2.57 6.91
CA ARG A 44 10.71 -1.22 6.42
C ARG A 44 9.74 -0.26 7.06
N ILE A 45 10.25 0.79 7.68
CA ILE A 45 9.40 1.81 8.30
C ILE A 45 8.98 2.82 7.23
N LEU A 46 7.69 3.06 7.08
CA LEU A 46 7.14 3.77 5.93
C LEU A 46 6.61 5.15 6.30
N PHE A 47 5.66 5.20 7.23
CA PHE A 47 4.91 6.41 7.54
C PHE A 47 4.80 6.62 9.04
N GLN A 48 4.82 7.87 9.45
CA GLN A 48 4.58 8.30 10.82
C GLN A 48 3.36 9.20 10.84
N LYS A 49 2.43 8.97 11.78
CA LYS A 49 1.37 9.95 12.07
C LYS A 49 1.97 11.10 12.87
N GLN A 50 1.79 12.32 12.36
CA GLN A 50 2.10 13.56 13.07
C GLN A 50 0.85 14.42 13.09
N GLU A 51 0.39 14.70 14.31
CA GLU A 51 -0.87 15.42 14.53
C GLU A 51 -2.00 14.74 13.74
N ASN A 52 -2.53 15.42 12.72
CA ASN A 52 -3.65 14.94 11.91
C ASN A 52 -3.22 14.41 10.53
N SER A 53 -1.92 14.23 10.27
CA SER A 53 -1.43 13.84 8.94
C SER A 53 -0.39 12.75 8.97
N TRP A 54 -0.32 11.97 7.90
CA TRP A 54 0.75 10.99 7.69
C TRP A 54 1.93 11.63 6.95
N ILE A 55 3.12 11.52 7.53
CA ILE A 55 4.38 11.93 6.89
C ILE A 55 5.20 10.70 6.45
N PRO A 56 5.96 10.79 5.34
CA PRO A 56 6.82 9.70 4.92
C PRO A 56 8.12 9.71 5.71
N LEU A 57 8.59 8.52 6.10
CA LEU A 57 9.86 8.32 6.78
C LEU A 57 10.97 8.01 5.77
N ASN A 58 11.00 8.73 4.66
CA ASN A 58 11.79 8.43 3.47
C ASN A 58 13.17 9.14 3.46
N ASN A 59 13.70 9.54 4.60
CA ASN A 59 15.04 10.14 4.67
C ASN A 59 15.70 9.85 6.02
N GLN A 60 17.03 9.90 6.04
CA GLN A 60 17.82 9.57 7.23
C GLN A 60 17.46 10.44 8.44
N GLU A 61 17.17 11.73 8.21
CA GLU A 61 16.83 12.65 9.30
C GLU A 61 15.54 12.20 10.01
N SER A 62 14.46 11.99 9.25
CA SER A 62 13.16 11.54 9.77
C SER A 62 13.27 10.21 10.52
N GLN A 63 14.01 9.24 9.97
CA GLN A 63 14.20 7.93 10.58
C GLN A 63 15.06 7.98 11.85
N SER A 64 16.11 8.82 11.87
CA SER A 64 17.02 8.93 13.01
C SER A 64 16.34 9.45 14.29
N LYS A 65 15.29 10.25 14.13
CA LYS A 65 14.51 10.82 15.24
C LYS A 65 13.66 9.77 15.98
N LEU A 66 13.29 8.67 15.32
CA LEU A 66 12.35 7.68 15.88
C LEU A 66 12.95 6.82 17.00
N LYS A 67 14.29 6.72 17.12
CA LYS A 67 15.01 5.95 18.16
C LYS A 67 14.47 4.52 18.38
N LEU A 68 13.97 3.86 17.34
CA LEU A 68 13.37 2.53 17.40
C LEU A 68 14.45 1.45 17.58
N LYS A 69 14.74 1.00 18.81
CA LYS A 69 15.70 -0.10 19.03
C LYS A 69 15.06 -1.47 18.91
N LYS A 70 13.87 -1.63 19.49
CA LYS A 70 13.04 -2.83 19.47
C LYS A 70 11.60 -2.37 19.44
N THR A 71 10.83 -2.88 18.48
CA THR A 71 9.44 -2.45 18.30
C THR A 71 8.57 -3.68 18.11
N ASP A 72 7.47 -3.74 18.85
CA ASP A 72 6.40 -4.69 18.61
C ASP A 72 5.46 -4.16 17.56
N TRP A 73 5.10 -5.02 16.63
CA TRP A 73 4.24 -4.73 15.49
C TRP A 73 3.04 -5.65 15.52
N THR A 74 1.86 -5.08 15.37
CA THR A 74 0.66 -5.80 14.99
C THR A 74 0.68 -6.05 13.49
N ILE A 75 0.36 -7.28 13.10
CA ILE A 75 0.27 -7.68 11.70
C ILE A 75 -1.17 -7.44 11.24
N ALA A 76 -1.38 -6.39 10.46
CA ALA A 76 -2.67 -6.07 9.87
C ALA A 76 -2.83 -6.76 8.52
N PHE A 77 -3.97 -7.42 8.33
CA PHE A 77 -4.35 -7.95 7.04
C PHE A 77 -5.86 -8.13 6.92
N ASP A 78 -6.47 -7.50 5.92
CA ASP A 78 -7.87 -7.74 5.54
C ASP A 78 -8.85 -7.50 6.73
N GLY A 79 -8.55 -6.48 7.52
CA GLY A 79 -9.30 -6.11 8.73
C GLY A 79 -9.05 -7.00 9.96
N LYS A 80 -7.99 -7.83 9.95
CA LYS A 80 -7.70 -8.79 11.01
C LYS A 80 -6.29 -8.64 11.56
N ASN A 81 -6.15 -8.96 12.84
CA ASN A 81 -4.87 -9.16 13.50
C ASN A 81 -4.39 -10.60 13.25
N LEU A 82 -3.30 -10.75 12.50
CA LEU A 82 -2.68 -12.07 12.25
C LEU A 82 -1.67 -12.48 13.32
N GLY A 83 -1.47 -11.64 14.33
CA GLY A 83 -0.50 -11.81 15.41
C GLY A 83 0.45 -10.62 15.51
N THR A 84 1.53 -10.81 16.25
CA THR A 84 2.55 -9.79 16.46
C THR A 84 3.93 -10.27 16.05
N ILE A 85 4.75 -9.36 15.54
CA ILE A 85 6.18 -9.59 15.32
C ILE A 85 7.00 -8.49 15.96
N ARG A 86 8.26 -8.81 16.30
CA ARG A 86 9.18 -7.84 16.88
C ARG A 86 10.29 -7.51 15.88
N SER A 87 10.58 -6.23 15.69
CA SER A 87 11.75 -5.78 14.95
C SER A 87 12.91 -5.46 15.90
N ILE A 88 14.14 -5.51 15.39
CA ILE A 88 15.36 -5.07 16.08
C ILE A 88 16.17 -4.19 15.12
N ASP A 89 16.61 -3.03 15.61
CA ASP A 89 17.56 -2.17 14.91
C ASP A 89 19.00 -2.51 15.32
N ASP A 90 19.51 -3.61 14.81
CA ASP A 90 20.90 -4.06 15.00
C ASP A 90 21.71 -4.08 13.70
N LEU A 91 21.07 -3.73 12.58
CA LEU A 91 21.74 -3.58 11.30
C LEU A 91 22.39 -2.20 11.26
N LYS A 92 23.70 -2.17 11.07
CA LYS A 92 24.38 -0.91 10.73
C LYS A 92 23.76 -0.42 9.44
N SER A 93 23.16 0.77 9.48
CA SER A 93 22.84 1.49 8.25
C SER A 93 24.12 1.54 7.42
N PRO A 94 24.10 1.17 6.13
CA PRO A 94 25.29 1.26 5.31
C PRO A 94 25.82 2.70 5.41
N ASP A 95 27.10 2.83 5.75
CA ASP A 95 27.79 4.11 5.79
C ASP A 95 28.00 4.55 4.34
N CYS A 96 26.99 5.16 3.74
CA CYS A 96 27.05 5.54 2.35
C CYS A 96 26.38 6.90 2.10
N THR A 97 27.13 7.75 1.40
CA THR A 97 26.73 9.11 1.02
C THR A 97 25.60 9.14 -0.02
N LEU A 98 25.30 8.02 -0.68
CA LEU A 98 24.26 7.85 -1.69
C LEU A 98 23.20 6.82 -1.27
N CYS A 99 22.97 6.68 0.04
CA CYS A 99 22.02 5.70 0.56
C CYS A 99 20.58 6.14 0.27
N PHE A 100 19.87 5.34 -0.53
CA PHE A 100 18.44 5.47 -0.71
C PHE A 100 17.66 5.16 0.57
N PRO A 101 16.44 5.71 0.72
CA PRO A 101 15.58 5.44 1.87
C PRO A 101 15.34 3.94 2.10
N ARG A 102 15.35 3.14 1.02
CA ARG A 102 15.20 1.67 1.09
C ARG A 102 16.30 0.95 1.88
N TYR A 103 17.45 1.57 2.16
CA TYR A 103 18.55 0.84 2.79
C TYR A 103 18.43 0.77 4.32
N LYS A 104 17.59 1.60 4.95
CA LYS A 104 17.27 1.42 6.35
C LYS A 104 16.17 0.38 6.48
N VAL A 105 16.55 -0.79 6.98
CA VAL A 105 15.65 -1.91 7.27
C VAL A 105 15.92 -2.44 8.67
N PHE A 106 14.90 -3.06 9.24
CA PHE A 106 14.95 -3.67 10.56
C PHE A 106 14.84 -5.17 10.39
N ARG A 107 15.57 -5.91 11.23
CA ARG A 107 15.50 -7.37 11.21
C ARG A 107 14.29 -7.84 12.02
N VAL A 108 13.60 -8.87 11.52
CA VAL A 108 12.62 -9.59 12.34
C VAL A 108 13.35 -10.39 13.42
N ALA A 109 13.02 -10.14 14.70
CA ALA A 109 13.69 -10.76 15.84
C ALA A 109 13.66 -12.29 15.78
N ASN A 110 12.52 -12.86 15.38
CA ASN A 110 12.31 -14.28 15.13
C ASN A 110 11.82 -14.49 13.68
N PRO A 111 12.70 -14.76 12.70
CA PRO A 111 12.31 -14.98 11.31
C PRO A 111 11.25 -16.07 11.10
N LYS A 112 11.16 -17.06 12.01
CA LYS A 112 10.16 -18.13 11.93
C LYS A 112 8.74 -17.65 12.26
N SER A 113 8.59 -16.52 12.95
CA SER A 113 7.27 -15.94 13.24
C SER A 113 6.73 -15.08 12.10
N PHE A 114 7.47 -14.94 11.00
CA PHE A 114 7.03 -14.14 9.86
C PHE A 114 5.89 -14.84 9.10
N PRO A 115 4.73 -14.18 8.91
CA PRO A 115 3.61 -14.77 8.21
C PRO A 115 3.91 -14.96 6.72
N LYS A 116 3.58 -16.14 6.20
CA LYS A 116 3.75 -16.51 4.79
C LYS A 116 2.38 -16.57 4.11
N LEU A 117 1.90 -15.43 3.63
CA LEU A 117 0.58 -15.33 2.99
C LEU A 117 0.57 -15.80 1.53
N GLY A 118 1.74 -16.12 0.96
CA GLY A 118 1.90 -16.49 -0.44
C GLY A 118 1.61 -15.35 -1.42
N ASN A 119 1.96 -15.56 -2.69
CA ASN A 119 1.72 -14.60 -3.76
C ASN A 119 1.36 -15.31 -5.07
N LYS A 120 0.26 -16.06 -5.05
CA LYS A 120 -0.17 -16.90 -6.20
C LYS A 120 -0.38 -16.10 -7.48
N GLU A 121 -0.73 -14.82 -7.35
CA GLU A 121 -0.98 -13.93 -8.47
C GLU A 121 0.27 -13.22 -8.98
N GLN A 122 1.45 -13.48 -8.41
CA GLN A 122 2.71 -12.87 -8.80
C GLN A 122 2.63 -11.32 -8.79
N ARG A 123 2.08 -10.77 -7.70
CA ARG A 123 1.87 -9.34 -7.47
C ARG A 123 3.02 -8.69 -6.70
N PHE A 124 2.93 -7.37 -6.50
CA PHE A 124 3.89 -6.62 -5.69
C PHE A 124 5.34 -6.74 -6.21
N SER A 125 5.48 -6.87 -7.52
CA SER A 125 6.78 -6.85 -8.19
C SER A 125 7.45 -5.50 -7.96
N ASN A 126 8.77 -5.54 -7.80
CA ASN A 126 9.62 -4.37 -7.91
C ASN A 126 10.50 -4.51 -9.17
N TRP A 127 11.41 -3.56 -9.39
CA TRP A 127 12.32 -3.62 -10.56
C TRP A 127 13.14 -4.93 -10.65
N ALA A 128 13.46 -5.56 -9.51
CA ALA A 128 14.39 -6.68 -9.45
C ALA A 128 13.70 -8.04 -9.54
N TYR A 129 12.53 -8.18 -8.91
CA TYR A 129 11.85 -9.46 -8.80
C TYR A 129 10.39 -9.34 -8.33
N THR A 130 9.68 -10.46 -8.39
CA THR A 130 8.36 -10.62 -7.77
C THR A 130 8.48 -11.51 -6.54
N PRO A 131 8.03 -11.07 -5.35
CA PRO A 131 8.24 -11.83 -4.13
C PRO A 131 7.34 -13.08 -4.07
N LYS A 132 7.83 -14.14 -3.42
CA LYS A 132 7.09 -15.41 -3.29
C LYS A 132 5.95 -15.27 -2.30
N ASN A 133 6.16 -14.49 -1.24
CA ASN A 133 5.13 -14.08 -0.30
C ASN A 133 4.81 -12.60 -0.51
N ARG A 134 3.52 -12.26 -0.47
CA ARG A 134 3.11 -10.85 -0.47
C ARG A 134 3.72 -10.10 0.72
N PRO A 135 4.08 -8.82 0.56
CA PRO A 135 4.36 -7.96 1.70
C PRO A 135 3.13 -7.82 2.60
N ILE A 136 3.35 -7.35 3.83
CA ILE A 136 2.29 -7.26 4.85
C ILE A 136 2.43 -5.93 5.59
N VAL A 137 1.29 -5.27 5.86
CA VAL A 137 1.26 -4.03 6.63
C VAL A 137 1.44 -4.34 8.10
N LEU A 138 2.27 -3.52 8.74
CA LEU A 138 2.57 -3.57 10.15
C LEU A 138 2.24 -2.22 10.77
N ILE A 139 1.76 -2.26 12.01
CA ILE A 139 1.57 -1.05 12.81
C ILE A 139 2.04 -1.26 14.24
N ASN A 140 2.64 -0.24 14.85
CA ASN A 140 3.16 -0.33 16.22
C ASN A 140 2.09 -0.11 17.32
N SER A 141 0.82 -0.20 16.94
CA SER A 141 -0.35 -0.18 17.82
C SER A 141 -1.29 -1.34 17.44
N PRO A 142 -2.31 -1.68 18.24
CA PRO A 142 -3.28 -2.73 17.88
C PRO A 142 -4.37 -2.24 16.90
N ASN A 143 -4.05 -1.36 15.97
CA ASN A 143 -5.00 -0.75 15.03
C ASN A 143 -4.99 -1.50 13.68
N TYR A 144 -5.95 -2.38 13.45
CA TYR A 144 -5.98 -3.25 12.26
C TYR A 144 -7.37 -3.40 11.65
N MET A 145 -8.35 -2.67 12.17
CA MET A 145 -9.74 -2.89 11.81
C MET A 145 -10.02 -2.31 10.43
N ASP A 146 -10.73 -3.06 9.60
CA ASP A 146 -11.33 -2.54 8.37
C ASP A 146 -12.83 -2.36 8.61
N HIS A 147 -13.19 -1.16 9.06
CA HIS A 147 -14.58 -0.81 9.36
C HIS A 147 -15.46 -0.80 8.11
N GLU A 148 -14.89 -0.58 6.93
CA GLU A 148 -15.62 -0.52 5.67
C GLU A 148 -15.78 -1.90 4.99
N HIS A 149 -15.02 -2.91 5.44
CA HIS A 149 -15.03 -4.27 4.92
C HIS A 149 -14.72 -4.33 3.42
N TRP A 150 -13.62 -3.70 3.01
CA TRP A 150 -13.08 -3.81 1.68
C TRP A 150 -12.77 -5.26 1.33
N LYS A 151 -13.45 -5.79 0.30
CA LYS A 151 -13.20 -7.14 -0.20
C LYS A 151 -13.02 -7.14 -1.69
N ARG A 152 -12.19 -8.06 -2.17
CA ARG A 152 -12.04 -8.30 -3.60
C ARG A 152 -13.37 -8.75 -4.19
N PHE A 153 -13.68 -8.23 -5.37
CA PHE A 153 -14.81 -8.70 -6.16
C PHE A 153 -14.43 -8.75 -7.65
N TYR A 154 -15.26 -9.42 -8.43
CA TYR A 154 -15.11 -9.51 -9.89
C TYR A 154 -16.17 -8.60 -10.53
N PRO A 155 -15.77 -7.43 -11.05
CA PRO A 155 -16.71 -6.48 -11.65
C PRO A 155 -17.31 -7.03 -12.95
N HIS A 156 -18.55 -6.62 -13.23
CA HIS A 156 -19.17 -6.88 -14.53
C HIS A 156 -18.48 -6.02 -15.62
N LYS A 157 -18.31 -6.56 -16.84
CA LYS A 157 -17.65 -5.86 -17.95
C LYS A 157 -18.27 -4.49 -18.29
N LYS A 158 -19.57 -4.31 -18.05
CA LYS A 158 -20.29 -3.02 -18.16
C LYS A 158 -19.61 -1.87 -17.41
N LEU A 159 -18.80 -2.16 -16.38
CA LEU A 159 -18.06 -1.13 -15.66
C LEU A 159 -16.98 -0.47 -16.54
N ILE A 160 -16.55 -1.13 -17.61
CA ILE A 160 -15.67 -0.55 -18.63
C ILE A 160 -16.37 0.62 -19.32
N GLU A 161 -17.66 0.52 -19.68
CA GLU A 161 -18.43 1.62 -20.31
C GLU A 161 -18.36 2.90 -19.44
N THR A 162 -18.36 2.74 -18.12
CA THR A 162 -18.26 3.84 -17.15
C THR A 162 -16.84 4.42 -17.06
N LEU A 163 -15.81 3.56 -17.09
CA LEU A 163 -14.41 3.97 -16.94
C LEU A 163 -13.76 4.43 -18.24
N PHE A 164 -14.26 3.96 -19.39
CA PHE A 164 -13.63 4.10 -20.69
C PHE A 164 -13.37 5.56 -21.10
N PRO A 165 -14.30 6.52 -20.91
CA PRO A 165 -14.02 7.92 -21.23
C PRO A 165 -12.80 8.47 -20.49
N LYS A 166 -12.65 8.12 -19.19
CA LYS A 166 -11.51 8.53 -18.37
C LYS A 166 -10.22 7.85 -18.77
N ILE A 167 -10.28 6.55 -19.06
CA ILE A 167 -9.10 5.80 -19.53
C ILE A 167 -8.62 6.35 -20.88
N LYS A 168 -9.53 6.62 -21.81
CA LYS A 168 -9.21 7.18 -23.13
C LYS A 168 -8.56 8.57 -23.03
N GLU A 169 -9.05 9.41 -22.12
CA GLU A 169 -8.48 10.73 -21.82
C GLU A 169 -7.04 10.64 -21.27
N ILE A 170 -6.76 9.62 -20.43
CA ILE A 170 -5.44 9.41 -19.81
C ILE A 170 -4.44 8.82 -20.81
N ILE A 171 -4.83 7.78 -21.56
CA ILE A 171 -3.91 7.02 -22.40
C ILE A 171 -3.42 7.84 -23.61
N LYS A 172 -4.26 8.73 -24.19
CA LYS A 172 -3.98 9.65 -25.32
C LYS A 172 -3.44 9.02 -26.62
N SER A 173 -2.36 8.26 -26.55
CA SER A 173 -1.63 7.62 -27.65
C SER A 173 -1.51 6.11 -27.42
N PRO A 174 -2.63 5.36 -27.50
CA PRO A 174 -2.64 3.92 -27.33
C PRO A 174 -1.88 3.21 -28.46
N TYR A 175 -1.19 2.12 -28.15
CA TYR A 175 -0.47 1.30 -29.12
C TYR A 175 -0.65 -0.20 -28.86
N HIS A 176 -0.32 -1.00 -29.87
CA HIS A 176 -0.19 -2.45 -29.79
C HIS A 176 1.25 -2.83 -30.12
N CYS A 177 1.86 -3.65 -29.25
CA CYS A 177 3.19 -4.19 -29.50
C CYS A 177 3.11 -5.39 -30.44
N ASN A 178 3.87 -5.32 -31.53
CA ASN A 178 3.83 -6.28 -32.63
C ASN A 178 4.67 -7.54 -32.37
N GLY A 179 5.17 -7.72 -31.14
CA GLY A 179 6.12 -8.78 -30.78
C GLY A 179 7.55 -8.43 -31.15
N ALA A 180 8.41 -9.44 -31.33
CA ALA A 180 9.83 -9.21 -31.64
C ALA A 180 10.02 -8.56 -33.03
N PRO A 181 10.84 -7.51 -33.14
CA PRO A 181 11.60 -6.89 -32.06
C PRO A 181 10.72 -6.02 -31.15
N ASN A 182 10.99 -6.08 -29.84
CA ASN A 182 10.17 -5.50 -28.76
C ASN A 182 9.97 -3.97 -28.82
N TRP A 183 10.71 -3.24 -29.65
CA TRP A 183 10.49 -1.82 -29.94
C TRP A 183 9.48 -1.56 -31.07
N ASN A 184 8.91 -2.59 -31.70
CA ASN A 184 7.94 -2.44 -32.77
C ASN A 184 6.52 -2.33 -32.20
N ALA A 185 5.94 -1.12 -32.27
CA ALA A 185 4.58 -0.86 -31.85
C ALA A 185 3.79 -0.10 -32.92
N THR A 186 2.49 -0.36 -33.01
CA THR A 186 1.58 0.32 -33.94
C THR A 186 0.48 1.04 -33.17
N PRO A 187 0.18 2.32 -33.47
CA PRO A 187 -0.94 3.02 -32.87
C PRO A 187 -2.26 2.28 -33.11
N ILE A 188 -3.15 2.30 -32.14
CA ILE A 188 -4.49 1.71 -32.27
C ILE A 188 -5.58 2.76 -32.06
N ASN A 189 -6.76 2.52 -32.61
CA ASN A 189 -7.95 3.26 -32.19
C ASN A 189 -8.53 2.58 -30.95
N LEU A 190 -8.33 3.17 -29.78
CA LEU A 190 -8.75 2.56 -28.51
C LEU A 190 -10.27 2.43 -28.44
N THR A 191 -10.74 1.22 -28.13
CA THR A 191 -12.15 0.88 -27.87
C THR A 191 -12.30 0.21 -26.49
N GLU A 192 -13.54 0.04 -26.04
CA GLU A 192 -13.82 -0.66 -24.77
C GLU A 192 -13.30 -2.11 -24.76
N ASN A 193 -13.27 -2.78 -25.91
CA ASN A 193 -12.76 -4.14 -26.06
C ASN A 193 -11.23 -4.26 -25.91
N ASP A 194 -10.55 -3.13 -25.84
CA ASP A 194 -9.11 -3.03 -25.66
C ASP A 194 -8.75 -2.72 -24.20
N ILE A 195 -9.75 -2.63 -23.32
CA ILE A 195 -9.57 -2.38 -21.89
C ILE A 195 -9.88 -3.64 -21.09
N ASP A 196 -8.99 -3.98 -20.16
CA ASP A 196 -9.21 -5.02 -19.16
C ASP A 196 -9.40 -4.41 -17.77
N LEU A 197 -10.20 -5.10 -16.95
CA LEU A 197 -10.31 -4.85 -15.51
C LEU A 197 -9.37 -5.83 -14.80
N PHE A 198 -8.35 -5.30 -14.13
CA PHE A 198 -7.29 -6.12 -13.54
C PHE A 198 -7.63 -6.52 -12.11
N ARG A 199 -7.93 -5.55 -11.25
CA ARG A 199 -8.19 -5.77 -9.82
C ARG A 199 -9.29 -4.86 -9.34
N SER A 200 -10.09 -5.35 -8.41
CA SER A 200 -11.22 -4.58 -7.90
C SER A 200 -11.57 -4.96 -6.48
N TYR A 201 -11.88 -3.95 -5.68
CA TYR A 201 -12.31 -4.08 -4.30
C TYR A 201 -13.58 -3.27 -4.10
N LYS A 202 -14.48 -3.78 -3.28
CA LYS A 202 -15.76 -3.16 -2.96
C LYS A 202 -15.91 -3.16 -1.44
N ASN A 203 -16.36 -2.03 -0.89
CA ASN A 203 -16.70 -1.94 0.52
C ASN A 203 -18.18 -2.22 0.78
N LYS A 204 -18.56 -2.31 2.05
CA LYS A 204 -19.95 -2.58 2.48
C LYS A 204 -20.95 -1.50 2.05
N ASN A 205 -20.47 -0.28 1.82
CA ASN A 205 -21.28 0.88 1.41
C ASN A 205 -21.45 0.96 -0.11
N GLY A 206 -20.75 0.13 -0.88
CA GLY A 206 -20.86 0.06 -2.33
C GLY A 206 -19.78 0.84 -3.10
N ALA A 207 -18.89 1.57 -2.42
CA ALA A 207 -17.75 2.22 -3.04
C ALA A 207 -16.76 1.17 -3.59
N LEU A 208 -16.08 1.52 -4.68
CA LEU A 208 -15.21 0.63 -5.44
C LEU A 208 -13.81 1.21 -5.58
N ILE A 209 -12.81 0.35 -5.55
CA ILE A 209 -11.44 0.64 -6.00
C ILE A 209 -11.13 -0.32 -7.13
N ILE A 210 -10.88 0.19 -8.33
CA ILE A 210 -10.73 -0.61 -9.55
C ILE A 210 -9.47 -0.21 -10.30
N SER A 211 -8.71 -1.23 -10.69
CA SER A 211 -7.58 -1.13 -11.59
C SER A 211 -8.02 -1.56 -12.99
N ALA A 212 -7.84 -0.67 -13.96
CA ALA A 212 -8.25 -0.86 -15.35
C ALA A 212 -7.24 -0.23 -16.30
N GLY A 213 -7.11 -0.73 -17.52
CA GLY A 213 -6.12 -0.23 -18.47
C GLY A 213 -6.08 -1.05 -19.74
N LEU A 214 -5.10 -0.76 -20.59
CA LEU A 214 -4.95 -1.43 -21.88
C LEU A 214 -4.75 -2.93 -21.67
N SER A 215 -5.50 -3.73 -22.43
CA SER A 215 -5.50 -5.18 -22.33
C SER A 215 -4.11 -5.76 -22.56
N GLY A 216 -3.80 -6.86 -21.87
CA GLY A 216 -2.53 -7.58 -22.01
C GLY A 216 -2.22 -7.99 -23.46
N LYS A 217 -3.25 -8.12 -24.32
CA LYS A 217 -3.07 -8.40 -25.75
C LYS A 217 -2.31 -7.29 -26.51
N HIS A 218 -2.22 -6.08 -25.96
CA HIS A 218 -1.52 -4.95 -26.58
C HIS A 218 -0.17 -4.62 -25.95
N THR A 219 0.03 -4.99 -24.68
CA THR A 219 1.19 -4.56 -23.88
C THR A 219 2.25 -5.65 -23.70
N GLN A 220 2.02 -6.84 -24.25
CA GLN A 220 3.01 -7.91 -24.21
C GLN A 220 4.22 -7.61 -25.10
N ASN A 221 5.42 -7.89 -24.59
CA ASN A 221 6.70 -7.79 -25.30
C ASN A 221 7.04 -6.38 -25.83
N CYS A 222 6.61 -5.33 -25.12
CA CYS A 222 7.02 -3.97 -25.40
C CYS A 222 8.37 -3.66 -24.70
N ASP A 223 9.26 -2.97 -25.40
CA ASP A 223 10.48 -2.37 -24.85
C ASP A 223 10.45 -0.86 -25.09
N GLY A 224 10.83 -0.13 -24.05
CA GLY A 224 10.65 1.32 -23.99
C GLY A 224 10.39 1.81 -22.56
N PRO A 225 10.42 3.14 -22.36
CA PRO A 225 10.07 3.75 -21.08
C PRO A 225 8.62 3.41 -20.75
N THR A 226 8.33 3.14 -19.47
CA THR A 226 6.94 2.89 -19.06
C THR A 226 6.08 4.09 -19.39
N SER A 227 4.94 3.85 -19.99
CA SER A 227 3.93 4.86 -20.25
C SER A 227 2.59 4.44 -19.62
N PRO A 228 1.59 5.35 -19.56
CA PRO A 228 0.26 5.02 -19.02
C PRO A 228 -0.44 3.82 -19.68
N THR A 229 0.01 3.38 -20.86
CA THR A 229 -0.49 2.16 -21.50
C THR A 229 0.04 0.88 -20.87
N ASP A 230 1.20 0.92 -20.21
CA ASP A 230 1.90 -0.29 -19.74
C ASP A 230 1.48 -0.74 -18.35
N LYS A 231 0.79 0.14 -17.61
CA LYS A 231 0.45 -0.07 -16.21
C LYS A 231 -1.03 0.19 -15.99
N PRO A 232 -1.72 -0.70 -15.24
CA PRO A 232 -3.10 -0.45 -14.87
C PRO A 232 -3.29 0.88 -14.12
N ILE A 233 -4.35 1.58 -14.46
CA ILE A 233 -4.79 2.83 -13.84
C ILE A 233 -5.79 2.51 -12.73
N TRP A 234 -5.60 3.07 -11.55
CA TRP A 234 -6.47 2.89 -10.40
C TRP A 234 -7.48 4.02 -10.27
N PHE A 235 -8.74 3.64 -10.06
CA PHE A 235 -9.88 4.52 -9.87
C PHE A 235 -10.58 4.21 -8.56
N TYR A 236 -11.01 5.26 -7.87
CA TYR A 236 -11.98 5.19 -6.77
C TYR A 236 -13.34 5.60 -7.33
N ILE A 237 -14.37 4.78 -7.09
CA ILE A 237 -15.75 5.04 -7.54
C ILE A 237 -16.66 5.04 -6.32
N ASP A 238 -17.29 6.18 -6.08
CA ASP A 238 -18.34 6.36 -5.07
C ASP A 238 -19.41 7.29 -5.65
N ASN A 239 -19.51 8.54 -5.17
CA ASN A 239 -20.37 9.59 -5.75
C ASN A 239 -19.83 10.16 -7.09
N GLY A 240 -18.77 9.57 -7.62
CA GLY A 240 -18.08 9.97 -8.84
C GLY A 240 -16.86 9.08 -9.09
N ILE A 241 -16.13 9.34 -10.17
CA ILE A 241 -14.92 8.61 -10.53
C ILE A 241 -13.71 9.50 -10.24
N LYS A 242 -12.83 9.04 -9.35
CA LYS A 242 -11.58 9.71 -9.00
C LYS A 242 -10.40 8.86 -9.45
N LEU A 243 -9.45 9.48 -10.16
CA LEU A 243 -8.16 8.88 -10.46
C LEU A 243 -7.33 8.82 -9.16
N ILE A 244 -6.88 7.62 -8.79
CA ILE A 244 -6.00 7.40 -7.63
C ILE A 244 -4.53 7.47 -8.09
N GLY A 245 -4.21 6.81 -9.20
CA GLY A 245 -2.85 6.75 -9.72
C GLY A 245 -2.61 5.57 -10.66
N MET A 246 -1.35 5.37 -11.02
CA MET A 246 -0.83 4.26 -11.83
C MET A 246 0.33 3.63 -11.07
N GLU A 247 0.82 2.48 -11.51
CA GLU A 247 1.99 1.80 -10.89
C GLU A 247 1.75 1.36 -9.44
N LEU A 248 0.49 1.33 -9.02
CA LEU A 248 0.08 0.95 -7.68
C LEU A 248 -0.37 -0.51 -7.63
N ASP A 249 -0.18 -1.16 -6.49
CA ASP A 249 -0.75 -2.46 -6.18
C ASP A 249 -1.23 -2.46 -4.71
N LEU A 250 -2.55 -2.58 -4.48
CA LEU A 250 -3.15 -2.45 -3.15
C LEU A 250 -2.63 -3.55 -2.22
N LEU A 251 -1.93 -3.11 -1.17
CA LEU A 251 -1.35 -4.00 -0.17
C LEU A 251 -2.39 -4.35 0.90
N ASP A 252 -2.95 -3.34 1.57
CA ASP A 252 -3.96 -3.52 2.61
C ASP A 252 -4.78 -2.24 2.82
N ALA A 253 -5.95 -2.38 3.42
CA ALA A 253 -6.82 -1.28 3.82
C ALA A 253 -7.27 -1.47 5.27
N GLY A 254 -7.18 -0.43 6.09
CA GLY A 254 -7.54 -0.48 7.50
C GLY A 254 -7.51 0.90 8.15
N ASP A 255 -8.19 1.01 9.28
CA ASP A 255 -8.15 2.14 10.20
C ASP A 255 -6.89 2.00 11.07
N TYR A 256 -5.80 2.62 10.61
CA TYR A 256 -4.49 2.47 11.22
C TYR A 256 -4.27 3.47 12.34
N ASP A 257 -4.91 4.63 12.33
CA ASP A 257 -4.82 5.61 13.43
C ASP A 257 -6.00 5.59 14.40
N ASN A 258 -6.96 4.69 14.20
CA ASN A 258 -8.13 4.48 15.04
C ASN A 258 -9.02 5.74 15.12
N ASP A 259 -9.16 6.45 13.99
CA ASP A 259 -10.04 7.60 13.85
C ASP A 259 -11.44 7.23 13.30
N GLY A 260 -11.65 5.95 12.94
CA GLY A 260 -12.88 5.40 12.39
C GLY A 260 -12.95 5.42 10.87
N GLU A 261 -11.97 6.01 10.19
CA GLU A 261 -11.86 6.07 8.75
C GLU A 261 -10.83 5.03 8.23
N THR A 262 -10.75 4.81 6.91
CA THR A 262 -9.87 3.79 6.32
C THR A 262 -8.72 4.40 5.55
N GLU A 263 -7.49 4.01 5.91
CA GLU A 263 -6.30 4.25 5.11
C GLU A 263 -6.05 3.10 4.14
N PHE A 264 -5.43 3.41 3.01
CA PHE A 264 -5.04 2.45 1.99
C PHE A 264 -3.54 2.49 1.78
N VAL A 265 -2.87 1.35 1.96
CA VAL A 265 -1.45 1.21 1.66
C VAL A 265 -1.31 0.48 0.34
N PHE A 266 -0.61 1.10 -0.60
CA PHE A 266 -0.22 0.52 -1.88
C PHE A 266 1.30 0.34 -1.89
N ILE A 267 1.76 -0.73 -2.53
CA ILE A 267 3.13 -0.73 -3.06
C ILE A 267 3.11 0.02 -4.40
N ASN A 268 4.19 0.71 -4.69
CA ASN A 268 4.42 1.38 -5.95
C ASN A 268 5.63 0.74 -6.64
N SER A 269 5.47 0.41 -7.93
CA SER A 269 6.60 0.02 -8.78
C SER A 269 6.48 0.61 -10.18
N GLY A 270 7.36 1.56 -10.45
CA GLY A 270 7.37 2.37 -11.66
C GLY A 270 8.74 2.46 -12.31
N TYR A 271 8.83 3.22 -13.40
CA TYR A 271 10.10 3.38 -14.10
C TYR A 271 11.13 4.13 -13.26
N ASN A 272 12.22 3.44 -12.96
CA ASN A 272 13.33 3.95 -12.15
C ASN A 272 12.93 4.39 -10.73
N SER A 273 11.80 3.92 -10.21
CA SER A 273 11.38 4.16 -8.83
C SER A 273 10.51 3.04 -8.28
N ASP A 274 10.69 2.72 -7.00
CA ASP A 274 9.76 1.87 -6.25
C ASP A 274 9.45 2.52 -4.89
N GLY A 275 8.41 2.02 -4.23
CA GLY A 275 8.14 2.34 -2.84
C GLY A 275 6.72 2.04 -2.40
N TYR A 276 6.17 2.92 -1.57
CA TYR A 276 4.87 2.77 -0.95
C TYR A 276 4.10 4.08 -1.01
N THR A 277 2.79 3.96 -1.15
CA THR A 277 1.88 5.10 -1.07
C THR A 277 0.83 4.81 -0.03
N LEU A 278 0.64 5.74 0.89
CA LEU A 278 -0.49 5.77 1.79
C LEU A 278 -1.51 6.78 1.28
N PHE A 279 -2.77 6.37 1.23
CA PHE A 279 -3.90 7.26 1.04
C PHE A 279 -4.74 7.29 2.31
N GLU A 280 -5.17 8.49 2.69
CA GLU A 280 -6.21 8.67 3.70
C GLU A 280 -7.60 8.41 3.09
N SER A 281 -8.63 8.40 3.94
CA SER A 281 -10.01 8.08 3.58
C SER A 281 -10.51 8.78 2.34
N LYS A 282 -11.24 8.02 1.50
CA LYS A 282 -11.77 8.48 0.20
C LYS A 282 -10.68 9.08 -0.71
N PHE A 283 -9.44 8.64 -0.50
CA PHE A 283 -8.25 9.08 -1.21
C PHE A 283 -8.00 10.59 -1.07
N SER A 284 -8.46 11.21 0.02
CA SER A 284 -8.42 12.67 0.23
C SER A 284 -7.00 13.24 0.21
N GLN A 285 -6.07 12.51 0.83
CA GLN A 285 -4.65 12.84 0.93
C GLN A 285 -3.81 11.66 0.48
N ARG A 286 -2.63 11.98 -0.07
CA ARG A 286 -1.64 11.01 -0.57
C ARG A 286 -0.28 11.31 0.05
N THR A 287 0.35 10.29 0.62
CA THR A 287 1.69 10.36 1.18
C THR A 287 2.57 9.28 0.56
N ASP A 288 3.69 9.70 -0.04
CA ASP A 288 4.56 8.82 -0.81
C ASP A 288 5.90 8.56 -0.10
N TYR A 289 6.23 7.29 0.09
CA TYR A 289 7.56 6.81 0.46
C TYR A 289 8.20 6.21 -0.79
N TYR A 290 9.08 6.94 -1.47
CA TYR A 290 9.73 6.46 -2.69
C TYR A 290 11.25 6.47 -2.59
N TRP A 291 11.86 5.65 -3.45
CA TRP A 291 13.27 5.76 -3.79
C TRP A 291 13.44 5.60 -5.30
N LYS A 292 14.50 6.19 -5.85
CA LYS A 292 14.86 6.11 -7.27
C LYS A 292 16.08 5.23 -7.47
N TYR A 293 16.26 4.70 -8.67
CA TYR A 293 17.42 3.86 -9.02
C TYR A 293 18.57 4.65 -9.65
N HIS A 294 18.29 5.86 -10.14
CA HIS A 294 19.21 6.76 -10.81
C HIS A 294 19.05 8.19 -10.28
#